data_AF-A0A975EZB0-F1
#
_entry.id   AF-A0A975EZB0-F1
#
_cell.length_a   1.000
_cell.length_b   1.000
_cell.length_c   1.000
_cell.angle_alpha   90.00
_cell.angle_beta   90.00
_cell.angle_gamma   90.00
#
_symmetry.space_group_name_H-M   'P 1'
#
loop_
_entity.id
_entity.type
_entity.pdbx_description
1 polymer ?
#
loop_
_entity_poly.entity_id
_entity_poly.type
_entity_poly.pdbx_seq_one_letter_code
_entity_poly.pdbx_strand_id
1 'polypeptide(L)'
;MDWNEIDSLPGKINVRLLDYEDAVWKLLTDVYKNPHRFTGRYLDEDTKSDFVINIQPKIKKLIARYNPDTCPFSAYFTNYVSNAFYSWQRSRIKESYGMEVLDSSSIQLYEDSCIKYAEQEYSGLYEAASPMQTYSAGRVQNTAEVLRNKYNPNKIDESFFSKRIKMQAQNPPPEYAAEKNKLLLKWTQKSFNQKKMIIIALKACYYIHDEQLSELSAVCGCAQDFLEEKLRSLRDSLYKKAEIRENFIRRRDNAYFFHKKYAIEIQKLENGSPLQEEAYKKYLHHTACWKLKNRMLRNNRYKVCPSNKMIADMIGISERQVSYYIAAAKYGCDSLTDIVKRRGRG
;
A
#
# COMPACT_ATOMS: atom_id res chain seq x y z
N MET A 1 -39.50 -7.04 -39.51
CA MET A 1 -40.77 -6.59 -40.12
C MET A 1 -40.45 -5.92 -41.45
N ASP A 2 -41.34 -6.01 -42.44
CA ASP A 2 -41.24 -5.18 -43.65
C ASP A 2 -41.92 -3.82 -43.44
N TRP A 3 -41.56 -2.80 -44.22
CA TRP A 3 -42.14 -1.45 -44.11
C TRP A 3 -43.66 -1.45 -44.33
N ASN A 4 -44.15 -2.27 -45.27
CA ASN A 4 -45.57 -2.44 -45.53
C ASN A 4 -46.32 -3.04 -44.33
N GLU A 5 -45.66 -3.94 -43.59
CA GLU A 5 -46.24 -4.55 -42.41
C GLU A 5 -46.30 -3.54 -41.25
N ILE A 6 -45.25 -2.71 -41.07
CA ILE A 6 -45.23 -1.60 -40.11
C ILE A 6 -46.35 -0.59 -40.42
N ASP A 7 -46.50 -0.17 -41.68
CA ASP A 7 -47.50 0.79 -42.11
C ASP A 7 -48.95 0.32 -41.90
N SER A 8 -49.17 -1.00 -41.93
CA SER A 8 -50.49 -1.58 -41.69
C SER A 8 -50.91 -1.64 -40.21
N LEU A 9 -49.98 -1.44 -39.27
CA LEU A 9 -50.23 -1.64 -37.83
C LEU A 9 -51.28 -0.67 -37.26
N PRO A 10 -51.22 0.66 -37.49
CA PRO A 10 -52.23 1.57 -36.97
C PRO A 10 -53.64 1.26 -37.46
N GLY A 11 -53.77 0.85 -38.74
CA GLY A 11 -55.05 0.42 -39.32
C GLY A 11 -55.59 -0.86 -38.67
N LYS A 12 -54.74 -1.85 -38.42
CA LYS A 12 -55.12 -3.12 -37.76
C LYS A 12 -55.56 -2.91 -36.31
N ILE A 13 -54.97 -1.95 -35.60
CA ILE A 13 -55.36 -1.56 -34.24
C ILE A 13 -56.74 -0.89 -34.27
N ASN A 14 -56.98 0.03 -35.21
CA ASN A 14 -58.25 0.75 -35.32
C ASN A 14 -59.44 -0.17 -35.62
N VAL A 15 -59.24 -1.23 -36.41
CA VAL A 15 -60.27 -2.24 -36.73
C VAL A 15 -60.36 -3.35 -35.66
N ARG A 16 -59.61 -3.23 -34.54
CA ARG A 16 -59.49 -4.24 -33.45
C ARG A 16 -59.05 -5.64 -33.92
N LEU A 17 -58.33 -5.72 -35.03
CA LEU A 17 -57.77 -6.97 -35.55
C LEU A 17 -56.46 -7.37 -34.85
N LEU A 18 -55.83 -6.42 -34.14
CA LEU A 18 -54.62 -6.63 -33.37
C LEU A 18 -54.76 -5.91 -32.03
N ASP A 19 -54.41 -6.61 -30.94
CA ASP A 19 -54.37 -5.97 -29.63
C ASP A 19 -53.26 -4.91 -29.56
N TYR A 20 -53.52 -3.88 -28.77
CA TYR A 20 -52.64 -2.72 -28.68
C TYR A 20 -51.27 -3.10 -28.11
N GLU A 21 -51.24 -3.96 -27.07
CA GLU A 21 -49.99 -4.38 -26.45
C GLU A 21 -49.19 -5.28 -27.39
N ASP A 22 -49.85 -6.18 -28.12
CA ASP A 22 -49.21 -7.03 -29.12
C ASP A 22 -48.56 -6.22 -30.24
N ALA A 23 -49.19 -5.11 -30.67
CA ALA A 23 -48.61 -4.21 -31.66
C ALA A 23 -47.34 -3.51 -31.14
N VAL A 24 -47.35 -3.07 -29.89
CA VAL A 24 -46.19 -2.46 -29.23
C VAL A 24 -45.04 -3.47 -29.12
N TRP A 25 -45.32 -4.71 -28.69
CA TRP A 25 -44.31 -5.77 -28.60
C TRP A 25 -43.71 -6.15 -29.94
N LYS A 26 -44.53 -6.20 -31.00
CA LYS A 26 -44.05 -6.44 -32.36
C LYS A 26 -43.09 -5.34 -32.83
N LEU A 27 -43.40 -4.07 -32.56
CA LEU A 27 -42.53 -2.95 -32.88
C LEU A 27 -41.24 -2.96 -32.06
N LEU A 28 -41.32 -3.22 -30.75
CA LEU A 28 -40.14 -3.34 -29.88
C LEU A 28 -39.21 -4.47 -30.30
N THR A 29 -39.79 -5.61 -30.68
CA THR A 29 -39.03 -6.76 -31.17
C THR A 29 -38.28 -6.41 -32.47
N ASP A 30 -38.90 -5.64 -33.37
CA ASP A 30 -38.23 -5.21 -34.60
C ASP A 30 -37.11 -4.21 -34.31
N VAL A 31 -37.31 -3.28 -33.37
CA VAL A 31 -36.26 -2.35 -32.90
C VAL A 31 -35.09 -3.10 -32.26
N TYR A 32 -35.36 -4.14 -31.47
CA TYR A 32 -34.32 -4.96 -30.84
C TYR A 32 -33.53 -5.80 -31.85
N LYS A 33 -34.22 -6.46 -32.79
CA LYS A 33 -33.59 -7.34 -33.79
C LYS A 33 -32.86 -6.56 -34.88
N ASN A 34 -33.39 -5.40 -35.27
CA ASN A 34 -32.90 -4.61 -36.40
C ASN A 34 -32.56 -3.15 -35.99
N PRO A 35 -31.73 -2.90 -34.96
CA PRO A 35 -31.50 -1.54 -34.44
C PRO A 35 -30.83 -0.62 -35.46
N HIS A 36 -30.04 -1.15 -36.38
CA HIS A 36 -29.37 -0.41 -37.44
C HIS A 36 -30.35 0.29 -38.39
N ARG A 37 -31.56 -0.26 -38.59
CA ARG A 37 -32.61 0.35 -39.43
C ARG A 37 -33.11 1.68 -38.86
N PHE A 38 -33.07 1.81 -37.54
CA PHE A 38 -33.61 2.98 -36.83
C PHE A 38 -32.51 3.92 -36.34
N THR A 39 -31.34 3.40 -36.00
CA THR A 39 -30.26 4.18 -35.37
C THR A 39 -29.10 4.48 -36.32
N GLY A 40 -29.06 3.81 -37.48
CA GLY A 40 -27.93 3.88 -38.40
C GLY A 40 -26.63 3.27 -37.84
N ARG A 41 -26.70 2.52 -36.74
CA ARG A 41 -25.56 1.94 -36.03
C ARG A 41 -25.80 0.49 -35.64
N TYR A 42 -24.72 -0.28 -35.54
CA TYR A 42 -24.73 -1.56 -34.85
C TYR A 42 -24.60 -1.32 -33.35
N LEU A 43 -25.44 -1.98 -32.56
CA LEU A 43 -25.45 -1.91 -31.10
C LEU A 43 -25.06 -3.28 -30.55
N ASP A 44 -24.36 -3.33 -29.42
CA ASP A 44 -24.14 -4.54 -28.63
C ASP A 44 -25.42 -4.96 -27.89
N GLU A 45 -25.47 -6.20 -27.40
CA GLU A 45 -26.66 -6.79 -26.77
C GLU A 45 -27.12 -6.04 -25.51
N ASP A 46 -26.20 -5.51 -24.72
CA ASP A 46 -26.52 -4.74 -23.51
C ASP A 46 -27.14 -3.40 -23.88
N THR A 47 -26.51 -2.67 -24.82
CA THR A 47 -27.03 -1.40 -25.33
C THR A 47 -28.40 -1.54 -26.00
N LYS A 48 -28.65 -2.65 -26.71
CA LYS A 48 -29.98 -2.94 -27.27
C LYS A 48 -31.02 -3.10 -26.17
N SER A 49 -30.71 -3.90 -25.15
CA SER A 49 -31.63 -4.20 -24.04
C SER A 49 -32.00 -2.92 -23.28
N ASP A 50 -31.00 -2.11 -22.91
CA ASP A 50 -31.22 -0.85 -22.20
C ASP A 50 -32.04 0.15 -23.02
N PHE A 51 -31.79 0.23 -24.33
CA PHE A 51 -32.53 1.12 -25.21
C PHE A 51 -33.99 0.70 -25.35
N VAL A 52 -34.26 -0.60 -25.47
CA VAL A 52 -35.62 -1.15 -25.56
C VAL A 52 -36.44 -0.84 -24.30
N ILE A 53 -35.83 -1.00 -23.11
CA ILE A 53 -36.47 -0.62 -21.84
C ILE A 53 -36.79 0.88 -21.81
N ASN A 54 -35.89 1.72 -22.35
CA ASN A 54 -36.12 3.18 -22.41
C ASN A 54 -37.26 3.59 -23.36
N ILE A 55 -37.38 2.91 -24.51
CA ILE A 55 -38.32 3.29 -25.57
C ILE A 55 -39.71 2.67 -25.40
N GLN A 56 -39.84 1.52 -24.73
CA GLN A 56 -41.11 0.84 -24.47
C GLN A 56 -42.26 1.78 -24.03
N PRO A 57 -42.13 2.59 -22.95
CA PRO A 57 -43.22 3.45 -22.50
C PRO A 57 -43.57 4.58 -23.49
N LYS A 58 -42.70 4.85 -24.46
CA LYS A 58 -42.82 5.92 -25.44
C LYS A 58 -43.52 5.45 -26.72
N ILE A 59 -43.30 4.20 -27.16
CA ILE A 59 -43.97 3.62 -28.35
C ILE A 59 -45.49 3.61 -28.16
N LYS A 60 -45.96 3.30 -26.95
CA LYS A 60 -47.38 3.39 -26.61
C LYS A 60 -47.96 4.79 -26.82
N LYS A 61 -47.22 5.86 -26.56
CA LYS A 61 -47.71 7.23 -26.81
C LYS A 61 -47.60 7.62 -28.28
N LEU A 62 -46.65 7.03 -29.00
CA LEU A 62 -46.42 7.27 -30.42
C LEU A 62 -47.59 6.78 -31.28
N ILE A 63 -48.03 5.53 -31.07
CA ILE A 63 -49.11 4.94 -31.87
C ILE A 63 -50.41 5.76 -31.70
N ALA A 64 -50.73 6.15 -30.46
CA ALA A 64 -51.92 6.95 -30.15
C ALA A 64 -51.92 8.36 -30.75
N ARG A 65 -50.74 8.92 -31.09
CA ARG A 65 -50.59 10.27 -31.63
C ARG A 65 -50.34 10.30 -33.14
N TYR A 66 -50.28 9.14 -33.77
CA TYR A 66 -50.04 9.04 -35.19
C TYR A 66 -51.22 9.60 -35.99
N ASN A 67 -50.93 10.44 -36.99
CA ASN A 67 -51.90 10.93 -37.96
C ASN A 67 -51.57 10.33 -39.33
N PRO A 68 -52.46 9.53 -39.94
CA PRO A 68 -52.22 8.94 -41.27
C PRO A 68 -52.13 9.96 -42.40
N ASP A 69 -52.68 11.17 -42.24
CA ASP A 69 -52.73 12.18 -43.30
C ASP A 69 -51.38 12.89 -43.53
N THR A 70 -50.40 12.73 -42.64
CA THR A 70 -49.13 13.45 -42.70
C THR A 70 -48.01 12.64 -43.35
N CYS A 71 -47.84 11.38 -42.98
CA CYS A 71 -46.82 10.50 -43.55
C CYS A 71 -47.09 9.01 -43.22
N PRO A 72 -46.45 8.07 -43.94
CA PRO A 72 -46.46 6.65 -43.59
C PRO A 72 -45.97 6.41 -42.15
N PHE A 73 -46.60 5.47 -41.45
CA PHE A 73 -46.27 5.15 -40.06
C PHE A 73 -44.83 4.67 -39.90
N SER A 74 -44.30 3.94 -40.89
CA SER A 74 -42.91 3.51 -40.98
C SER A 74 -41.93 4.68 -40.92
N ALA A 75 -42.18 5.75 -41.68
CA ALA A 75 -41.35 6.96 -41.67
C ALA A 75 -41.47 7.70 -40.32
N TYR A 76 -42.69 7.84 -39.81
CA TYR A 76 -42.97 8.47 -38.51
C TYR A 76 -42.27 7.73 -37.36
N PHE A 77 -42.44 6.41 -37.32
CA PHE A 77 -41.87 5.52 -36.33
C PHE A 77 -40.35 5.53 -36.39
N THR A 78 -39.78 5.43 -37.59
CA THR A 78 -38.32 5.46 -37.76
C THR A 78 -37.73 6.75 -37.22
N ASN A 79 -38.26 7.91 -37.63
CA ASN A 79 -37.79 9.20 -37.18
C ASN A 79 -37.88 9.36 -35.65
N TYR A 80 -38.99 8.89 -35.06
CA TYR A 80 -39.16 8.94 -33.62
C TYR A 80 -38.15 8.06 -32.87
N VAL A 81 -37.97 6.81 -33.30
CA VAL A 81 -37.03 5.88 -32.66
C VAL A 81 -35.60 6.39 -32.81
N SER A 82 -35.23 6.93 -33.97
CA SER A 82 -33.92 7.58 -34.18
C SER A 82 -33.68 8.72 -33.19
N ASN A 83 -34.64 9.65 -33.08
CA ASN A 83 -34.51 10.80 -32.19
C ASN A 83 -34.48 10.40 -30.72
N ALA A 84 -35.29 9.42 -30.34
CA ALA A 84 -35.31 8.89 -28.98
C ALA A 84 -33.98 8.20 -28.64
N PHE A 85 -33.38 7.48 -29.58
CA PHE A 85 -32.05 6.88 -29.43
C PHE A 85 -30.98 7.96 -29.20
N TYR A 86 -30.92 8.99 -30.05
CA TYR A 86 -29.94 10.06 -29.87
C TYR A 86 -30.14 10.83 -28.56
N SER A 87 -31.38 11.05 -28.14
CA SER A 87 -31.66 11.69 -26.85
C SER A 87 -31.21 10.82 -25.68
N TRP A 88 -31.50 9.52 -25.71
CA TRP A 88 -31.10 8.58 -24.67
C TRP A 88 -29.58 8.43 -24.59
N GLN A 89 -28.91 8.34 -25.74
CA GLN A 89 -27.45 8.27 -25.82
C GLN A 89 -26.78 9.52 -25.22
N ARG A 90 -27.31 10.72 -25.50
CA ARG A 90 -26.82 11.97 -24.89
C ARG A 90 -26.98 11.96 -23.37
N SER A 91 -28.10 11.46 -22.85
CA SER A 91 -28.30 11.35 -21.41
C SER A 91 -27.32 10.39 -20.75
N ARG A 92 -27.09 9.20 -21.34
CA ARG A 92 -26.11 8.23 -20.82
C ARG A 92 -24.69 8.78 -20.78
N ILE A 93 -24.28 9.45 -21.86
CA ILE A 93 -22.96 10.09 -21.92
C ILE A 93 -22.85 11.17 -20.84
N LYS A 94 -23.90 11.98 -20.65
CA LYS A 94 -23.92 13.00 -19.60
C LYS A 94 -23.81 12.39 -18.20
N GLU A 95 -24.52 11.30 -17.93
CA GLU A 95 -24.46 10.59 -16.65
C GLU A 95 -23.08 9.96 -16.40
N SER A 96 -22.48 9.33 -17.41
CA SER A 96 -21.14 8.73 -17.28
C SER A 96 -20.07 9.80 -16.99
N TYR A 97 -20.09 10.92 -17.70
CA TYR A 97 -19.19 12.04 -17.42
C TYR A 97 -19.47 12.69 -16.06
N GLY A 98 -20.75 12.78 -15.66
CA GLY A 98 -21.12 13.27 -14.32
C GLY A 98 -20.52 12.42 -13.21
N MET A 99 -20.57 11.10 -13.34
CA MET A 99 -19.96 10.17 -12.39
C MET A 99 -18.43 10.27 -12.36
N GLU A 100 -17.78 10.38 -13.52
CA GLU A 100 -16.32 10.55 -13.61
C GLU A 100 -15.83 11.85 -12.96
N VAL A 101 -16.59 12.94 -13.12
CA VAL A 101 -16.30 14.24 -12.47
C VAL A 101 -16.46 14.16 -10.95
N LEU A 102 -17.50 13.46 -10.46
CA LEU A 102 -17.72 13.26 -9.02
C LEU A 102 -16.62 12.41 -8.38
N ASP A 103 -16.18 11.36 -9.07
CA ASP A 103 -15.06 10.51 -8.61
C ASP A 103 -13.74 11.29 -8.58
N SER A 104 -13.45 12.03 -9.66
CA SER A 104 -12.27 12.91 -9.74
C SER A 104 -12.26 13.96 -8.64
N SER A 105 -13.42 14.57 -8.34
CA SER A 105 -13.56 15.55 -7.26
C SER A 105 -13.33 14.93 -5.89
N SER A 106 -13.81 13.70 -5.67
CA SER A 106 -13.61 12.97 -4.41
C SER A 106 -12.14 12.61 -4.19
N ILE A 107 -11.44 12.19 -5.25
CA ILE A 107 -10.00 11.95 -5.24
C ILE A 107 -9.24 13.24 -4.90
N GLN A 108 -9.61 14.36 -5.52
CA GLN A 108 -8.99 15.65 -5.26
C GLN A 108 -9.16 16.10 -3.80
N LEU A 109 -10.37 15.97 -3.23
CA LEU A 109 -10.64 16.33 -1.83
C LEU A 109 -9.81 15.48 -0.85
N TYR A 110 -9.67 14.18 -1.15
CA TYR A 110 -8.81 13.30 -0.37
C TYR A 110 -7.32 13.71 -0.48
N GLU A 111 -6.86 14.06 -1.68
CA GLU A 111 -5.50 14.58 -1.92
C GLU A 111 -5.21 15.84 -1.11
N ASP A 112 -6.09 16.83 -1.18
CA ASP A 112 -5.94 18.10 -0.47
C ASP A 112 -5.93 17.89 1.04
N SER A 113 -6.76 16.97 1.55
CA SER A 113 -6.74 16.59 2.97
C SER A 113 -5.39 15.98 3.37
N CYS A 114 -4.83 15.08 2.55
CA CYS A 114 -3.55 14.44 2.80
C CYS A 114 -2.39 15.45 2.84
N ILE A 115 -2.40 16.43 1.94
CA ILE A 115 -1.40 17.51 1.90
C ILE A 115 -1.49 18.35 3.18
N LYS A 116 -2.70 18.78 3.56
CA LYS A 116 -2.93 19.58 4.79
C LYS A 116 -2.46 18.87 6.05
N TYR A 117 -2.75 17.58 6.20
CA TYR A 117 -2.26 16.79 7.35
C TYR A 117 -0.73 16.66 7.34
N ALA A 118 -0.12 16.47 6.17
CA ALA A 118 1.34 16.37 6.06
C ALA A 118 2.05 17.69 6.42
N GLU A 119 1.50 18.84 6.02
CA GLU A 119 2.04 20.15 6.38
C GLU A 119 2.01 20.39 7.89
N GLN A 120 0.92 20.00 8.57
CA GLN A 120 0.80 20.12 10.02
C GLN A 120 1.77 19.22 10.79
N GLU A 121 2.02 18.01 10.30
CA GLU A 121 2.87 17.03 10.99
C GLU A 121 4.39 17.29 10.81
N TYR A 122 4.77 18.00 9.74
CA TYR A 122 6.17 18.18 9.33
C TYR A 122 6.61 19.65 9.16
N SER A 123 5.80 20.65 9.51
CA SER A 123 6.11 22.07 9.32
C SER A 123 7.53 22.46 9.80
N GLY A 124 7.94 21.98 10.98
CA GLY A 124 9.28 22.22 11.52
C GLY A 124 10.44 21.43 10.89
N LEU A 125 10.16 20.49 9.98
CA LEU A 125 11.17 19.68 9.28
C LEU A 125 11.42 20.14 7.84
N TYR A 126 10.47 20.86 7.22
CA TYR A 126 10.64 21.44 5.89
C TYR A 126 11.60 22.64 5.89
N GLU A 127 11.63 23.44 6.96
CA GLU A 127 12.58 24.55 7.11
C GLU A 127 14.04 24.08 7.25
N ALA A 128 14.27 22.88 7.78
CA ALA A 128 15.60 22.29 7.95
C ALA A 128 16.19 21.66 6.66
N ALA A 129 15.47 21.72 5.53
CA ALA A 129 15.89 21.16 4.25
C ALA A 129 16.55 22.18 3.29
N SER A 130 16.82 23.40 3.75
CA SER A 130 17.80 24.30 3.10
C SER A 130 19.20 23.67 3.10
N PRO A 131 20.05 23.95 2.10
CA PRO A 131 21.23 23.16 1.80
C PRO A 131 22.24 23.22 2.95
N MET A 132 22.29 22.14 3.72
CA MET A 132 23.22 21.96 4.82
C MET A 132 24.66 21.96 4.26
N GLN A 133 25.42 22.99 4.62
CA GLN A 133 26.83 23.16 4.32
C GLN A 133 27.60 21.88 4.65
N THR A 134 28.42 21.41 3.71
CA THR A 134 29.28 20.25 3.86
C THR A 134 30.32 20.49 4.94
N TYR A 135 30.16 19.86 6.11
CA TYR A 135 31.23 19.78 7.10
C TYR A 135 32.20 18.65 6.72
N SER A 136 33.48 19.00 6.76
CA SER A 136 34.63 18.31 6.19
C SER A 136 34.98 16.96 6.85
N ALA A 137 35.41 16.02 6.00
CA ALA A 137 35.73 14.62 6.29
C ALA A 137 37.13 14.41 6.93
N GLY A 138 37.40 15.01 8.09
CA GLY A 138 38.76 15.05 8.66
C GLY A 138 39.11 14.09 9.81
N ARG A 139 38.21 13.21 10.30
CA ARG A 139 38.42 12.60 11.64
C ARG A 139 38.13 11.10 11.79
N VAL A 140 38.30 10.28 10.74
CA VAL A 140 37.92 8.86 10.79
C VAL A 140 39.10 7.87 10.88
N GLN A 141 40.34 8.27 10.62
CA GLN A 141 41.41 7.27 10.40
C GLN A 141 42.09 6.68 11.66
N ASN A 142 41.96 7.27 12.86
CA ASN A 142 42.70 6.80 14.06
C ASN A 142 41.87 6.06 15.14
N THR A 143 40.58 5.77 14.92
CA THR A 143 39.71 5.17 15.97
C THR A 143 39.62 3.65 15.93
N ALA A 144 39.89 3.01 14.79
CA ALA A 144 39.74 1.57 14.63
C ALA A 144 40.84 0.76 15.35
N GLU A 145 42.08 1.26 15.34
CA GLU A 145 43.24 0.58 15.91
C GLU A 145 43.27 0.67 17.44
N VAL A 146 42.88 1.82 18.00
CA VAL A 146 42.71 2.05 19.44
C VAL A 146 41.63 1.14 20.05
N LEU A 147 40.55 0.86 19.31
CA LEU A 147 39.45 0.02 19.80
C LEU A 147 39.76 -1.48 19.71
N ARG A 148 40.56 -1.93 18.73
CA ARG A 148 41.06 -3.33 18.68
C ARG A 148 41.92 -3.68 19.90
N ASN A 149 42.82 -2.77 20.28
CA ASN A 149 43.68 -2.98 21.45
C ASN A 149 42.93 -2.89 22.79
N LYS A 150 41.83 -2.12 22.85
CA LYS A 150 40.99 -2.00 24.06
C LYS A 150 40.07 -3.20 24.30
N TYR A 151 39.71 -3.93 23.24
CA TYR A 151 38.78 -5.06 23.29
C TYR A 151 39.43 -6.37 22.80
N ASN A 152 40.64 -6.66 23.28
CA ASN A 152 41.34 -7.92 23.03
C ASN A 152 40.61 -9.08 23.75
N PRO A 153 40.13 -10.12 23.03
CA PRO A 153 39.47 -11.29 23.63
C PRO A 153 40.34 -12.06 24.64
N ASN A 154 41.67 -11.93 24.57
CA ASN A 154 42.59 -12.62 25.49
C ASN A 154 42.78 -11.90 26.84
N LYS A 155 42.10 -10.76 27.07
CA LYS A 155 42.09 -10.02 28.35
C LYS A 155 40.73 -10.06 29.05
N ILE A 156 39.90 -11.06 28.76
CA ILE A 156 38.64 -11.27 29.48
C ILE A 156 38.98 -11.86 30.85
N ASP A 157 38.81 -11.06 31.91
CA ASP A 157 38.87 -11.56 33.27
C ASP A 157 37.57 -12.31 33.62
N GLU A 158 37.52 -13.61 33.26
CA GLU A 158 36.44 -14.53 33.65
C GLU A 158 36.36 -14.75 35.17
N SER A 159 37.36 -14.29 35.96
CA SER A 159 37.41 -14.47 37.41
C SER A 159 36.35 -13.65 38.15
N PHE A 160 35.96 -12.49 37.61
CA PHE A 160 34.98 -11.60 38.25
C PHE A 160 33.56 -12.21 38.27
N PHE A 161 33.18 -12.88 37.17
CA PHE A 161 31.88 -13.56 37.05
C PHE A 161 31.82 -14.85 37.87
N SER A 162 32.93 -15.60 37.88
CA SER A 162 33.09 -16.80 38.69
C SER A 162 32.98 -16.51 40.19
N LYS A 163 33.50 -15.36 40.66
CA LYS A 163 33.36 -14.89 42.05
C LYS A 163 31.93 -14.53 42.43
N ARG A 164 31.18 -13.84 41.55
CA ARG A 164 29.81 -13.41 41.83
C ARG A 164 28.83 -14.60 41.94
N ILE A 165 29.01 -15.62 41.10
CA ILE A 165 28.23 -16.85 41.17
C ILE A 165 28.54 -17.65 42.46
N LYS A 166 29.81 -17.74 42.86
CA LYS A 166 30.21 -18.38 44.14
C LYS A 166 29.62 -17.67 45.37
N MET A 167 29.55 -16.33 45.35
CA MET A 167 28.91 -15.55 46.43
C MET A 167 27.38 -15.72 46.49
N GLN A 168 26.71 -15.92 45.36
CA GLN A 168 25.25 -16.12 45.30
C GLN A 168 24.83 -17.55 45.62
N ALA A 169 25.73 -18.53 45.52
CA ALA A 169 25.49 -19.91 45.95
C ALA A 169 25.43 -20.07 47.49
N GLN A 170 25.97 -19.10 48.24
CA GLN A 170 25.99 -19.11 49.70
C GLN A 170 24.70 -18.52 50.34
N ASN A 171 23.83 -17.89 49.54
CA ASN A 171 22.51 -17.38 49.98
C ASN A 171 21.50 -17.49 48.82
N PRO A 172 20.62 -18.53 48.81
CA PRO A 172 19.72 -18.75 47.69
C PRO A 172 18.66 -17.62 47.62
N PRO A 173 18.50 -16.95 46.47
CA PRO A 173 17.59 -15.83 46.32
C PRO A 173 16.15 -16.32 46.00
N PRO A 174 15.10 -15.46 46.16
CA PRO A 174 13.70 -15.83 45.93
C PRO A 174 13.45 -16.39 44.52
N GLU A 175 12.35 -17.13 44.32
CA GLU A 175 12.04 -17.94 43.13
C GLU A 175 12.28 -17.23 41.77
N TYR A 176 11.94 -15.94 41.68
CA TYR A 176 12.24 -15.07 40.52
C TYR A 176 13.74 -14.96 40.17
N ALA A 177 14.62 -14.98 41.17
CA ALA A 177 16.07 -14.95 40.99
C ALA A 177 16.65 -16.33 40.65
N ALA A 178 15.98 -17.42 41.01
CA ALA A 178 16.38 -18.78 40.60
C ALA A 178 16.23 -18.98 39.08
N GLU A 179 15.14 -18.48 38.49
CA GLU A 179 14.92 -18.52 37.04
C GLU A 179 15.92 -17.65 36.28
N LYS A 180 16.19 -16.43 36.80
CA LYS A 180 17.21 -15.53 36.26
C LYS A 180 18.62 -16.15 36.34
N ASN A 181 18.95 -16.85 37.42
CA ASN A 181 20.22 -17.57 37.58
C ASN A 181 20.34 -18.75 36.61
N LYS A 182 19.25 -19.47 36.31
CA LYS A 182 19.22 -20.56 35.32
C LYS A 182 19.49 -20.04 33.90
N LEU A 183 18.92 -18.90 33.53
CA LEU A 183 19.17 -18.24 32.24
C LEU A 183 20.62 -17.74 32.14
N LEU A 184 21.13 -17.12 33.21
CA LEU A 184 22.52 -16.69 33.30
C LEU A 184 23.51 -17.86 33.18
N LEU A 185 23.23 -19.00 33.79
CA LEU A 185 24.08 -20.20 33.71
C LEU A 185 24.14 -20.77 32.29
N LYS A 186 23.00 -20.83 31.58
CA LYS A 186 22.96 -21.20 30.17
C LYS A 186 23.69 -20.18 29.29
N TRP A 187 23.63 -18.90 29.65
CA TRP A 187 24.33 -17.84 28.94
C TRP A 187 25.84 -17.91 29.11
N THR A 188 26.34 -18.15 30.32
CA THR A 188 27.79 -18.16 30.62
C THR A 188 28.51 -19.26 29.84
N GLN A 189 27.88 -20.42 29.66
CA GLN A 189 28.42 -21.56 28.92
C GLN A 189 28.63 -21.32 27.41
N LYS A 190 28.07 -20.23 26.85
CA LYS A 190 28.22 -19.91 25.42
C LYS A 190 29.56 -19.25 25.11
N SER A 191 30.12 -19.55 23.94
CA SER A 191 31.33 -18.87 23.46
C SER A 191 31.06 -17.38 23.21
N PHE A 192 32.12 -16.56 23.21
CA PHE A 192 32.01 -15.13 22.93
C PHE A 192 31.29 -14.86 21.59
N ASN A 193 31.64 -15.62 20.56
CA ASN A 193 31.01 -15.48 19.25
C ASN A 193 29.53 -15.87 19.28
N GLN A 194 29.15 -16.97 19.94
CA GLN A 194 27.75 -17.35 20.08
C GLN A 194 26.93 -16.28 20.81
N LYS A 195 27.46 -15.74 21.92
CA LYS A 195 26.86 -14.62 22.65
C LYS A 195 26.65 -13.41 21.75
N LYS A 196 27.68 -13.05 20.98
CA LYS A 196 27.62 -11.95 20.00
C LYS A 196 26.53 -12.19 18.94
N MET A 197 26.48 -13.37 18.33
CA MET A 197 25.49 -13.70 17.29
C MET A 197 24.06 -13.65 17.82
N ILE A 198 23.81 -14.21 19.02
CA ILE A 198 22.50 -14.17 19.65
C ILE A 198 22.04 -12.73 19.88
N ILE A 199 22.90 -11.85 20.43
CA ILE A 199 22.54 -10.45 20.68
C ILE A 199 22.19 -9.73 19.38
N ILE A 200 22.94 -9.97 18.30
CA ILE A 200 22.66 -9.36 17.00
C ILE A 200 21.33 -9.88 16.44
N ALA A 201 21.09 -11.18 16.51
CA ALA A 201 19.84 -11.79 16.08
C ALA A 201 18.64 -11.18 16.83
N LEU A 202 18.73 -11.08 18.16
CA LEU A 202 17.70 -10.45 18.97
C LEU A 202 17.53 -8.96 18.64
N LYS A 203 18.62 -8.24 18.33
CA LYS A 203 18.55 -6.83 17.91
C LYS A 203 17.89 -6.65 16.55
N ALA A 204 18.03 -7.64 15.67
CA ALA A 204 17.47 -7.67 14.33
C ALA A 204 16.15 -8.48 14.26
N CYS A 205 15.54 -8.83 15.40
CA CYS A 205 14.42 -9.77 15.47
C CYS A 205 13.24 -9.46 14.53
N TYR A 206 12.95 -8.19 14.29
CA TYR A 206 11.91 -7.75 13.36
C TYR A 206 12.19 -8.10 11.90
N TYR A 207 13.47 -8.16 11.50
CA TYR A 207 13.92 -8.38 10.13
C TYR A 207 14.31 -9.84 9.85
N ILE A 208 14.28 -10.68 10.87
CA ILE A 208 14.50 -12.12 10.75
C ILE A 208 13.15 -12.74 10.43
N HIS A 209 13.13 -13.71 9.53
CA HIS A 209 11.93 -14.48 9.18
C HIS A 209 12.09 -15.94 9.56
N ASP A 210 10.98 -16.67 9.56
CA ASP A 210 10.92 -18.02 10.12
C ASP A 210 11.74 -19.01 9.29
N GLU A 211 11.89 -18.76 7.98
CA GLU A 211 12.71 -19.57 7.07
C GLU A 211 14.21 -19.51 7.41
N GLN A 212 14.65 -18.46 8.13
CA GLN A 212 16.04 -18.24 8.50
C GLN A 212 16.39 -18.86 9.86
N LEU A 213 15.41 -19.36 10.60
CA LEU A 213 15.60 -19.76 12.01
C LEU A 213 16.52 -20.97 12.18
N SER A 214 16.43 -21.97 11.29
CA SER A 214 17.29 -23.16 11.35
C SER A 214 18.77 -22.81 11.16
N GLU A 215 19.08 -21.98 10.15
CA GLU A 215 20.46 -21.54 9.89
C GLU A 215 20.98 -20.59 10.99
N LEU A 216 20.11 -19.69 11.49
CA LEU A 216 20.47 -18.80 12.60
C LEU A 216 20.70 -19.57 13.91
N SER A 217 19.92 -20.60 14.19
CA SER A 217 20.08 -21.48 15.35
C SER A 217 21.44 -22.19 15.32
N ALA A 218 21.85 -22.70 14.15
CA ALA A 218 23.17 -23.30 13.96
C ALA A 218 24.31 -22.30 14.23
N VAL A 219 24.22 -21.08 13.66
CA VAL A 219 25.24 -20.03 13.84
C VAL A 219 25.28 -19.50 15.28
N CYS A 220 24.13 -19.43 15.96
CA CYS A 220 24.03 -19.00 17.34
C CYS A 220 24.44 -20.09 18.34
N GLY A 221 24.54 -21.36 17.91
CA GLY A 221 24.80 -22.50 18.79
C GLY A 221 23.76 -22.62 19.91
N CYS A 222 22.48 -22.45 19.58
CA CYS A 222 21.38 -22.66 20.51
C CYS A 222 20.26 -23.48 19.87
N ALA A 223 19.44 -24.14 20.69
CA ALA A 223 18.25 -24.83 20.20
C ALA A 223 17.35 -23.85 19.42
N GLN A 224 16.75 -24.32 18.32
CA GLN A 224 15.89 -23.50 17.48
C GLN A 224 14.70 -22.97 18.27
N ASP A 225 14.03 -23.84 19.03
CA ASP A 225 12.87 -23.48 19.85
C ASP A 225 13.19 -22.35 20.83
N PHE A 226 14.37 -22.38 21.44
CA PHE A 226 14.83 -21.33 22.34
C PHE A 226 14.99 -19.99 21.61
N LEU A 227 15.57 -19.99 20.41
CA LEU A 227 15.76 -18.76 19.63
C LEU A 227 14.42 -18.21 19.15
N GLU A 228 13.55 -19.08 18.66
CA GLU A 228 12.23 -18.74 18.15
C GLU A 228 11.34 -18.12 19.24
N GLU A 229 11.29 -18.72 20.44
CA GLU A 229 10.55 -18.20 21.59
C GLU A 229 10.98 -16.76 21.93
N LYS A 230 12.30 -16.51 22.00
CA LYS A 230 12.84 -15.19 22.33
C LYS A 230 12.61 -14.16 21.22
N LEU A 231 12.75 -14.56 19.96
CA LEU A 231 12.46 -13.69 18.82
C LEU A 231 10.98 -13.30 18.77
N ARG A 232 10.07 -14.25 18.97
CA ARG A 232 8.63 -14.01 18.99
C ARG A 232 8.25 -13.03 20.10
N SER A 233 8.70 -13.29 21.32
CA SER A 233 8.47 -12.40 22.47
C SER A 233 8.97 -10.96 22.23
N LEU A 234 10.14 -10.79 21.62
CA LEU A 234 10.63 -9.45 21.24
C LEU A 234 9.79 -8.82 20.14
N ARG A 235 9.43 -9.56 19.08
CA ARG A 235 8.60 -9.03 17.98
C ARG A 235 7.27 -8.49 18.52
N ASP A 236 6.61 -9.24 19.40
CA ASP A 236 5.34 -8.83 20.01
C ASP A 236 5.48 -7.52 20.78
N SER A 237 6.58 -7.35 21.52
CA SER A 237 6.86 -6.10 22.24
C SER A 237 7.18 -4.89 21.34
N LEU A 238 7.42 -5.12 20.04
CA LEU A 238 7.80 -4.09 19.06
C LEU A 238 6.63 -3.61 18.20
N TYR A 239 5.41 -4.10 18.42
CA TYR A 239 4.25 -3.78 17.56
C TYR A 239 4.06 -2.28 17.32
N LYS A 240 4.15 -1.43 18.36
CA LYS A 240 4.04 0.03 18.20
C LYS A 240 5.10 0.63 17.29
N LYS A 241 6.35 0.14 17.41
CA LYS A 241 7.45 0.61 16.55
C LYS A 241 7.26 0.12 15.11
N ALA A 242 6.81 -1.12 14.95
CA ALA A 242 6.49 -1.69 13.65
C ALA A 242 5.38 -0.90 12.96
N GLU A 243 4.28 -0.63 13.67
CA GLU A 243 3.16 0.16 13.17
C GLU A 243 3.58 1.57 12.72
N ILE A 244 4.39 2.27 13.53
CA ILE A 244 4.93 3.59 13.16
C ILE A 244 5.74 3.49 11.86
N ARG A 245 6.58 2.45 11.73
CA ARG A 245 7.38 2.24 10.52
C ARG A 245 6.50 1.95 9.30
N GLU A 246 5.53 1.06 9.42
CA GLU A 246 4.63 0.68 8.32
C GLU A 246 3.76 1.86 7.87
N ASN A 247 3.24 2.65 8.81
CA ASN A 247 2.53 3.89 8.50
C ASN A 247 3.43 4.87 7.73
N PHE A 248 4.71 4.96 8.10
CA PHE A 248 5.66 5.82 7.41
C PHE A 248 6.02 5.31 6.00
N ILE A 249 6.13 3.99 5.83
CA ILE A 249 6.29 3.34 4.52
C ILE A 249 5.08 3.64 3.63
N ARG A 250 3.85 3.44 4.14
CA ARG A 250 2.61 3.75 3.42
C ARG A 250 2.57 5.21 2.96
N ARG A 251 2.92 6.15 3.84
CA ARG A 251 2.99 7.58 3.51
C ARG A 251 4.07 7.90 2.46
N ARG A 252 5.19 7.19 2.46
CA ARG A 252 6.22 7.29 1.40
C ARG A 252 5.65 6.81 0.07
N ASP A 253 4.98 5.67 0.06
CA ASP A 253 4.45 5.05 -1.14
C ASP A 253 3.33 5.88 -1.75
N ASN A 254 2.45 6.45 -0.93
CA ASN A 254 1.46 7.44 -1.38
C ASN A 254 2.13 8.65 -2.02
N ALA A 255 3.19 9.21 -1.41
CA ALA A 255 3.91 10.32 -2.00
C ALA A 255 4.57 9.96 -3.35
N TYR A 256 5.07 8.73 -3.49
CA TYR A 256 5.61 8.23 -4.77
C TYR A 256 4.53 8.07 -5.83
N PHE A 257 3.38 7.49 -5.45
CA PHE A 257 2.23 7.32 -6.33
C PHE A 257 1.79 8.68 -6.92
N PHE A 258 1.59 9.69 -6.08
CA PHE A 258 1.20 11.03 -6.55
C PHE A 258 2.29 11.72 -7.36
N HIS A 259 3.57 11.55 -6.99
CA HIS A 259 4.69 11.99 -7.83
C HIS A 259 4.59 11.40 -9.25
N LYS A 260 4.25 10.11 -9.39
CA LYS A 260 4.06 9.47 -10.70
C LYS A 260 2.78 9.90 -11.40
N LYS A 261 1.67 10.02 -10.67
CA LYS A 261 0.39 10.52 -11.20
C LYS A 261 0.58 11.87 -11.88
N TYR A 262 1.09 12.87 -11.16
CA TYR A 262 1.25 14.21 -11.73
C TYR A 262 2.31 14.27 -12.82
N ALA A 263 3.35 13.44 -12.76
CA ALA A 263 4.32 13.34 -13.86
C ALA A 263 3.64 12.92 -15.18
N ILE A 264 2.68 12.01 -15.14
CA ILE A 264 1.89 11.58 -16.30
C ILE A 264 0.90 12.66 -16.70
N GLU A 265 0.24 13.31 -15.74
CA GLU A 265 -0.73 14.37 -16.00
C GLU A 265 -0.11 15.57 -16.71
N ILE A 266 1.08 16.01 -16.27
CA ILE A 266 1.83 17.10 -16.90
C ILE A 266 2.16 16.80 -18.38
N GLN A 267 2.40 15.52 -18.73
CA GLN A 267 2.67 15.09 -20.10
C GLN A 267 1.43 15.13 -21.00
N LYS A 268 0.23 15.03 -20.42
CA LYS A 268 -1.05 15.02 -21.15
C LYS A 268 -1.62 16.43 -21.35
N LEU A 269 -1.26 17.37 -20.49
CA LEU A 269 -1.78 18.73 -20.51
C LEU A 269 -1.04 19.60 -21.54
N GLU A 270 -1.75 20.59 -22.10
CA GLU A 270 -1.15 21.58 -22.99
C GLU A 270 -0.10 22.42 -22.26
N ASN A 271 1.01 22.66 -22.96
CA ASN A 271 2.14 23.41 -22.43
C ASN A 271 1.74 24.85 -22.09
N GLY A 272 2.01 25.26 -20.86
CA GLY A 272 1.70 26.61 -20.36
C GLY A 272 0.25 26.81 -19.92
N SER A 273 -0.57 25.76 -19.89
CA SER A 273 -1.92 25.86 -19.33
C SER A 273 -1.90 26.06 -17.80
N PRO A 274 -2.85 26.82 -17.21
CA PRO A 274 -2.94 26.99 -15.76
C PRO A 274 -3.04 25.65 -15.00
N LEU A 275 -3.72 24.67 -15.60
CA LEU A 275 -3.84 23.30 -15.07
C LEU A 275 -2.48 22.59 -15.03
N GLN A 276 -1.64 22.77 -16.06
CA GLN A 276 -0.30 22.20 -16.07
C GLN A 276 0.58 22.82 -14.98
N GLU A 277 0.46 24.13 -14.74
CA GLU A 277 1.20 24.80 -13.66
C GLU A 277 0.79 24.29 -12.27
N GLU A 278 -0.51 24.10 -12.04
CA GLU A 278 -1.02 23.52 -10.80
C GLU A 278 -0.54 22.08 -10.60
N ALA A 279 -0.66 21.24 -11.62
CA ALA A 279 -0.15 19.86 -11.60
C ALA A 279 1.36 19.82 -11.36
N TYR A 280 2.12 20.77 -11.90
CA TYR A 280 3.56 20.90 -11.67
C TYR A 280 3.89 21.25 -10.22
N LYS A 281 3.14 22.17 -9.58
CA LYS A 281 3.29 22.49 -8.15
C LYS A 281 3.07 21.25 -7.29
N LYS A 282 2.00 20.49 -7.57
CA LYS A 282 1.70 19.23 -6.86
C LYS A 282 2.80 18.18 -7.09
N TYR A 283 3.28 18.03 -8.32
CA TYR A 283 4.40 17.15 -8.64
C TYR A 283 5.65 17.49 -7.81
N LEU A 284 6.04 18.76 -7.72
CA LEU A 284 7.19 19.19 -6.93
C LEU A 284 7.00 18.88 -5.44
N HIS A 285 5.82 19.18 -4.89
CA HIS A 285 5.48 18.88 -3.50
C HIS A 285 5.63 17.38 -3.19
N HIS A 286 4.98 16.51 -3.97
CA HIS A 286 5.04 15.07 -3.74
C HIS A 286 6.44 14.49 -3.97
N THR A 287 7.20 15.05 -4.91
CA THR A 287 8.61 14.70 -5.12
C THR A 287 9.46 15.00 -3.89
N ALA A 288 9.30 16.19 -3.29
CA ALA A 288 10.00 16.58 -2.08
C ALA A 288 9.60 15.68 -0.89
N CYS A 289 8.30 15.46 -0.70
CA CYS A 289 7.73 14.55 0.29
C CYS A 289 8.32 13.14 0.20
N TRP A 290 8.34 12.56 -0.99
CA TRP A 290 8.85 11.22 -1.25
C TRP A 290 10.34 11.12 -0.93
N LYS A 291 11.16 12.08 -1.40
CA LYS A 291 12.61 12.13 -1.11
C LYS A 291 12.89 12.29 0.38
N LEU A 292 12.14 13.15 1.08
CA LEU A 292 12.25 13.35 2.52
C LEU A 292 11.94 12.07 3.28
N LYS A 293 10.82 11.42 2.97
CA LYS A 293 10.40 10.18 3.64
C LYS A 293 11.40 9.04 3.40
N ASN A 294 11.93 8.91 2.19
CA ASN A 294 13.03 7.98 1.89
C ASN A 294 14.27 8.23 2.77
N ARG A 295 14.64 9.50 2.95
CA ARG A 295 15.76 9.88 3.83
C ARG A 295 15.47 9.52 5.29
N MET A 296 14.26 9.81 5.76
CA MET A 296 13.84 9.53 7.14
C MET A 296 13.80 8.03 7.43
N LEU A 297 13.31 7.19 6.52
CA LEU A 297 13.29 5.73 6.69
C LEU A 297 14.68 5.10 6.80
N ARG A 298 15.71 5.76 6.26
CA ARG A 298 17.11 5.36 6.43
C ARG A 298 17.67 5.74 7.79
N ASN A 299 17.05 6.70 8.49
CA ASN A 299 17.46 7.13 9.82
C ASN A 299 17.15 6.04 10.87
N ASN A 300 18.00 5.94 11.90
CA ASN A 300 17.86 4.99 12.99
C ASN A 300 16.54 5.12 13.77
N ARG A 301 15.90 6.30 13.76
CA ARG A 301 14.64 6.54 14.49
C ARG A 301 13.47 5.64 14.04
N TYR A 302 13.42 5.29 12.76
CA TYR A 302 12.36 4.45 12.19
C TYR A 302 12.79 2.99 12.01
N LYS A 303 13.92 2.59 12.58
CA LYS A 303 14.32 1.18 12.65
C LYS A 303 13.53 0.50 13.75
N VAL A 304 12.98 -0.67 13.43
CA VAL A 304 12.23 -1.48 14.39
C VAL A 304 13.23 -2.40 15.06
N CYS A 305 13.72 -1.98 16.22
CA CYS A 305 14.62 -2.79 17.02
C CYS A 305 14.32 -2.65 18.52
N PRO A 306 14.55 -3.72 19.30
CA PRO A 306 14.40 -3.68 20.74
C PRO A 306 15.50 -2.82 21.38
N SER A 307 15.21 -2.24 22.54
CA SER A 307 16.20 -1.50 23.31
C SER A 307 17.24 -2.46 23.90
N ASN A 308 18.41 -1.94 24.30
CA ASN A 308 19.41 -2.78 24.97
C ASN A 308 18.88 -3.30 26.32
N LYS A 309 18.04 -2.51 26.99
CA LYS A 309 17.29 -2.89 28.18
C LYS A 309 16.39 -4.11 27.96
N MET A 310 15.56 -4.10 26.91
CA MET A 310 14.66 -5.23 26.62
C MET A 310 15.43 -6.54 26.41
N ILE A 311 16.55 -6.50 25.68
CA ILE A 311 17.41 -7.66 25.47
C ILE A 311 18.07 -8.10 26.78
N ALA A 312 18.55 -7.15 27.58
CA ALA A 312 19.20 -7.39 28.86
C ALA A 312 18.25 -8.10 29.84
N ASP A 313 17.02 -7.59 29.97
CA ASP A 313 15.97 -8.16 30.81
C ASP A 313 15.59 -9.58 30.35
N MET A 314 15.48 -9.80 29.03
CA MET A 314 15.12 -11.09 28.45
C MET A 314 16.17 -12.19 28.68
N ILE A 315 17.46 -11.87 28.59
CA ILE A 315 18.55 -12.85 28.73
C ILE A 315 19.02 -12.94 30.19
N GLY A 316 18.76 -11.92 31.01
CA GLY A 316 19.25 -11.82 32.38
C GLY A 316 20.67 -11.24 32.49
N ILE A 317 21.12 -10.44 31.51
CA ILE A 317 22.43 -9.78 31.51
C ILE A 317 22.30 -8.27 31.74
N SER A 318 23.41 -7.54 31.84
CA SER A 318 23.39 -6.07 31.93
C SER A 318 23.28 -5.40 30.56
N GLU A 319 22.66 -4.22 30.51
CA GLU A 319 22.60 -3.38 29.29
C GLU A 319 23.99 -3.04 28.73
N ARG A 320 24.98 -2.93 29.61
CA ARG A 320 26.38 -2.69 29.25
C ARG A 320 26.96 -3.88 28.47
N GLN A 321 26.63 -5.11 28.87
CA GLN A 321 27.05 -6.31 28.16
C GLN A 321 26.39 -6.39 26.77
N VAL A 322 25.09 -6.10 26.67
CA VAL A 322 24.41 -6.01 25.36
C VAL A 322 25.11 -5.00 24.45
N SER A 323 25.39 -3.81 24.96
CA SER A 323 26.07 -2.74 24.21
C SER A 323 27.47 -3.15 23.77
N TYR A 324 28.19 -3.88 24.63
CA TYR A 324 29.52 -4.41 24.34
C TYR A 324 29.49 -5.43 23.20
N TYR A 325 28.56 -6.40 23.22
CA TYR A 325 28.42 -7.37 22.12
C TYR A 325 28.01 -6.71 20.80
N ILE A 326 27.13 -5.70 20.85
CA ILE A 326 26.78 -4.90 19.66
C ILE A 326 27.99 -4.12 19.12
N ALA A 327 28.83 -3.56 19.98
CA ALA A 327 30.04 -2.87 19.55
C ALA A 327 31.05 -3.83 18.91
N ALA A 328 31.18 -5.04 19.48
CA ALA A 328 32.01 -6.11 18.93
C ALA A 328 31.47 -6.66 17.60
N ALA A 329 30.17 -6.48 17.32
CA ALA A 329 29.52 -6.92 16.09
C ALA A 329 30.02 -6.21 14.82
N LYS A 330 30.76 -5.10 14.95
CA LYS A 330 31.41 -4.44 13.81
C LYS A 330 32.40 -5.34 13.06
N TYR A 331 32.83 -6.45 13.67
CA TYR A 331 33.78 -7.39 13.08
C TYR A 331 33.30 -8.85 13.24
N GLY A 332 33.45 -9.64 12.18
CA GLY A 332 33.21 -11.09 12.20
C GLY A 332 31.75 -11.49 12.44
N CYS A 333 30.81 -10.83 11.75
CA CYS A 333 29.37 -11.13 11.76
C CYS A 333 28.81 -11.33 10.33
N ASP A 334 29.69 -11.63 9.37
CA ASP A 334 29.34 -11.74 7.95
C ASP A 334 28.32 -12.86 7.73
N SER A 335 28.49 -13.99 8.42
CA SER A 335 27.57 -15.13 8.36
C SER A 335 26.10 -14.76 8.66
N LEU A 336 25.83 -14.03 9.74
CA LEU A 336 24.45 -13.60 10.05
C LEU A 336 23.95 -12.53 9.09
N THR A 337 24.84 -11.63 8.67
CA THR A 337 24.48 -10.58 7.72
C THR A 337 24.06 -11.19 6.38
N ASP A 338 24.76 -12.24 5.94
CA ASP A 338 24.45 -12.97 4.71
C ASP A 338 23.14 -13.74 4.82
N ILE A 339 22.90 -14.41 5.95
CA ILE A 339 21.64 -15.12 6.21
C ILE A 339 20.45 -14.16 6.13
N VAL A 340 20.55 -13.00 6.82
CA VAL A 340 19.47 -12.00 6.85
C VAL A 340 19.26 -11.36 5.47
N LYS A 341 20.32 -11.14 4.68
CA LYS A 341 20.23 -10.49 3.36
C LYS A 341 19.75 -11.39 2.22
N ARG A 342 19.83 -12.72 2.34
CA ARG A 342 19.47 -13.65 1.24
C ARG A 342 18.03 -13.54 0.73
N ARG A 343 17.12 -12.88 1.47
CA ARG A 343 15.75 -12.61 1.03
C ARG A 343 15.58 -11.39 0.10
N GLY A 344 16.63 -10.62 -0.17
CA GLY A 344 16.56 -9.45 -1.07
C GLY A 344 16.59 -9.75 -2.57
N ARG A 345 16.54 -11.03 -2.99
CA ARG A 345 16.61 -11.48 -4.39
C ARG A 345 15.57 -12.57 -4.70
N GLY A 346 14.37 -12.43 -4.15
CA GLY A 346 13.20 -13.24 -4.51
C GLY A 346 12.23 -12.39 -5.31
#